data_AF-A0A268NWG4-F1
#
_entry.id   AF-A0A268NWG4-F1
#
_cell.length_a   1.000
_cell.length_b   1.000
_cell.length_c   1.000
_cell.angle_alpha   90.00
_cell.angle_beta   90.00
_cell.angle_gamma   90.00
#
_symmetry.space_group_name_H-M   'P 1'
#
loop_
_entity.id
_entity.type
_entity.pdbx_description
1 polymer ?
#
loop_
_entity_poly.entity_id
_entity_poly.type
_entity_poly.pdbx_seq_one_letter_code
_entity_poly.pdbx_strand_id
1 'polypeptide(L)'
;MPAIVDKMSIEKHGTGKRLDRRVKLTAEDKDAIRTQYFNAHPSQRPTITSIAAKYNVNRRLIQFILFPEREVRNKELARARRKDGRYYNREKSRKNMQEYRDYKRTLSKEGKLKPSERESS
;
A
#
# COMPACT_ATOMS: atom_id res chain seq x y z
N MET A 1 11.33 -23.25 9.98
CA MET A 1 12.05 -21.98 10.21
C MET A 1 11.55 -20.94 9.20
N PRO A 2 11.18 -19.71 9.61
CA PRO A 2 10.83 -18.63 8.68
C PRO A 2 12.06 -18.19 7.87
N ALA A 3 11.86 -17.66 6.67
CA ALA A 3 12.98 -17.23 5.82
C ALA A 3 13.66 -15.99 6.43
N ILE A 4 14.97 -15.82 6.22
CA ILE A 4 15.72 -14.62 6.69
C ILE A 4 15.04 -13.33 6.18
N VAL A 5 14.59 -13.35 4.93
CA VAL A 5 13.84 -12.23 4.33
C VAL A 5 12.54 -11.92 5.04
N ASP A 6 11.91 -12.87 5.74
CA ASP A 6 10.68 -12.60 6.49
C ASP A 6 10.94 -11.69 7.69
N LYS A 7 12.15 -11.69 8.25
CA LYS A 7 12.58 -10.81 9.36
C LYS A 7 12.82 -9.36 8.90
N MET A 8 13.20 -9.14 7.65
CA MET A 8 13.53 -7.81 7.12
C MET A 8 12.30 -7.03 6.66
N SER A 9 11.85 -5.98 7.33
CA SER A 9 10.82 -5.07 6.77
C SER A 9 11.39 -4.09 5.73
N ILE A 10 10.72 -3.91 4.57
CA ILE A 10 11.13 -2.90 3.56
C ILE A 10 11.11 -1.48 4.14
N GLU A 11 10.17 -1.20 5.05
CA GLU A 11 10.05 0.11 5.71
C GLU A 11 11.26 0.44 6.58
N LYS A 12 11.82 -0.56 7.29
CA LYS A 12 12.92 -0.37 8.26
C LYS A 12 14.30 -0.60 7.67
N HIS A 13 14.41 -1.53 6.73
CA HIS A 13 15.66 -2.07 6.21
C HIS A 13 15.91 -1.70 4.73
N GLY A 14 14.92 -1.07 4.08
CA GLY A 14 15.00 -0.67 2.69
C GLY A 14 15.67 0.70 2.54
N THR A 15 16.34 0.92 1.42
CA THR A 15 16.99 2.20 1.10
C THR A 15 16.00 3.31 0.71
N GLY A 16 14.72 3.00 0.54
CA GLY A 16 13.70 4.00 0.24
C GLY A 16 12.26 3.49 0.35
N LYS A 17 11.34 4.40 0.70
CA LYS A 17 9.91 4.10 0.88
C LYS A 17 9.22 3.62 -0.41
N ARG A 18 9.72 4.01 -1.58
CA ARG A 18 9.19 3.60 -2.90
C ARG A 18 9.43 2.13 -3.23
N LEU A 19 10.31 1.45 -2.48
CA LEU A 19 10.51 0.01 -2.61
C LEU A 19 9.33 -0.78 -2.03
N ASP A 20 8.53 -0.18 -1.15
CA ASP A 20 7.33 -0.86 -0.66
C ASP A 20 6.20 -0.77 -1.68
N ARG A 21 6.04 -1.84 -2.46
CA ARG A 21 4.97 -2.00 -3.46
C ARG A 21 3.55 -1.93 -2.86
N ARG A 22 3.39 -2.00 -1.54
CA ARG A 22 2.10 -1.83 -0.84
C ARG A 22 1.69 -0.36 -0.76
N VAL A 23 2.65 0.56 -0.77
CA VAL A 23 2.42 2.00 -0.62
C VAL A 23 2.42 2.65 -2.00
N LYS A 24 1.22 2.96 -2.51
CA LYS A 24 1.06 3.62 -3.83
C LYS A 24 1.20 5.14 -3.81
N LEU A 25 0.96 5.75 -2.66
CA LEU A 25 0.98 7.21 -2.47
C LEU A 25 1.72 7.52 -1.18
N THR A 26 2.63 8.48 -1.27
CA THR A 26 3.34 9.04 -0.11
C THR A 26 2.41 9.90 0.74
N ALA A 27 2.89 10.35 1.92
CA ALA A 27 2.12 11.29 2.73
C ALA A 27 1.91 12.62 1.98
N GLU A 28 2.98 13.14 1.37
CA GLU A 28 2.98 14.34 0.55
C GLU A 28 1.97 14.26 -0.60
N ASP A 29 1.92 13.12 -1.31
CA ASP A 29 0.94 12.90 -2.38
C ASP A 29 -0.50 13.00 -1.86
N LYS A 30 -0.77 12.44 -0.68
CA LYS A 30 -2.12 12.48 -0.07
C LYS A 30 -2.53 13.90 0.29
N ASP A 31 -1.61 14.69 0.83
CA ASP A 31 -1.88 16.08 1.19
C ASP A 31 -2.02 16.97 -0.04
N ALA A 32 -1.23 16.72 -1.09
CA ALA A 32 -1.40 17.36 -2.39
C ALA A 32 -2.77 17.03 -3.00
N ILE A 33 -3.24 15.78 -2.93
CA ILE A 33 -4.58 15.37 -3.39
C ILE A 33 -5.68 16.12 -2.63
N ARG A 34 -5.57 16.22 -1.30
CA ARG A 34 -6.54 16.95 -0.47
C ARG A 34 -6.58 18.41 -0.83
N THR A 35 -5.41 19.06 -0.91
CA THR A 35 -5.26 20.47 -1.27
C THR A 35 -5.85 20.74 -2.66
N GLN A 36 -5.49 19.91 -3.64
CA GLN A 36 -5.97 20.03 -5.03
C GLN A 36 -7.51 19.92 -5.12
N TYR A 37 -8.14 19.10 -4.28
CA TYR A 37 -9.59 18.90 -4.32
C TYR A 37 -10.36 19.94 -3.50
N PHE A 38 -9.95 20.19 -2.25
CA PHE A 38 -10.70 21.03 -1.32
C PHE A 38 -10.46 22.53 -1.54
N ASN A 39 -9.24 22.94 -1.91
CA ASN A 39 -8.90 24.36 -2.08
C ASN A 39 -9.26 24.90 -3.47
N ALA A 40 -9.65 24.02 -4.41
CA ALA A 40 -10.14 24.45 -5.72
C ALA A 40 -11.55 25.04 -5.61
N HIS A 41 -11.81 26.11 -6.36
CA HIS A 41 -13.14 26.70 -6.50
C HIS A 41 -14.13 25.65 -7.03
N PRO A 42 -15.41 25.62 -6.58
CA PRO A 42 -16.37 24.58 -6.98
C PRO A 42 -16.51 24.37 -8.50
N SER A 43 -16.42 25.45 -9.29
CA SER A 43 -16.49 25.41 -10.76
C SER A 43 -15.23 24.83 -11.44
N GLN A 44 -14.10 24.76 -10.75
CA GLN A 44 -12.81 24.28 -11.26
C GLN A 44 -12.29 23.04 -10.52
N ARG A 45 -13.10 22.50 -9.61
CA ARG A 45 -12.70 21.36 -8.77
C ARG A 45 -12.43 20.13 -9.65
N PRO A 46 -11.22 19.54 -9.58
CA PRO A 46 -10.92 18.36 -10.37
C PRO A 46 -11.77 17.17 -9.90
N THR A 47 -12.18 16.34 -10.86
CA THR A 47 -12.94 15.13 -10.56
C THR A 47 -12.04 14.08 -9.91
N ILE A 48 -12.64 13.21 -9.11
CA ILE A 48 -11.92 12.06 -8.50
C ILE A 48 -11.28 11.19 -9.59
N THR A 49 -11.93 11.06 -10.75
CA THR A 49 -11.40 10.29 -11.88
C THR A 49 -10.14 10.93 -12.47
N SER A 50 -10.11 12.25 -12.66
CA SER A 50 -8.93 12.92 -13.20
C SER A 50 -7.75 12.87 -12.24
N ILE A 51 -8.00 13.03 -10.93
CA ILE A 51 -6.97 12.87 -9.89
C ILE A 51 -6.44 11.42 -9.89
N ALA A 52 -7.32 10.43 -9.96
CA ALA A 52 -6.92 9.02 -9.98
C ALA A 52 -6.03 8.68 -11.19
N ALA A 53 -6.36 9.24 -12.37
CA ALA A 53 -5.56 9.09 -13.58
C ALA A 53 -4.17 9.76 -13.43
N LYS A 54 -4.12 10.99 -12.89
CA LYS A 54 -2.86 11.71 -12.64
C LYS A 54 -1.88 10.93 -11.78
N TYR A 55 -2.38 10.26 -10.73
CA TYR A 55 -1.55 9.48 -9.81
C TYR A 55 -1.44 7.99 -10.17
N ASN A 56 -2.06 7.55 -11.27
CA ASN A 56 -2.15 6.13 -11.68
C ASN A 56 -2.63 5.19 -10.56
N VAL A 57 -3.70 5.59 -9.86
CA VAL A 57 -4.30 4.82 -8.76
C VAL A 57 -5.78 4.57 -9.01
N ASN A 58 -6.36 3.64 -8.23
CA ASN A 58 -7.80 3.40 -8.30
C ASN A 58 -8.58 4.58 -7.71
N ARG A 59 -9.69 4.97 -8.36
CA ARG A 59 -10.61 6.03 -7.89
C ARG A 59 -11.05 5.85 -6.44
N ARG A 60 -11.21 4.60 -5.99
CA ARG A 60 -11.60 4.29 -4.60
C ARG A 60 -10.54 4.71 -3.59
N LEU A 61 -9.26 4.64 -3.94
CA LEU A 61 -8.18 5.12 -3.07
C LEU A 61 -8.28 6.64 -2.88
N ILE A 62 -8.51 7.39 -3.96
CA ILE A 62 -8.73 8.84 -3.88
C ILE A 62 -9.96 9.16 -3.02
N GLN A 63 -11.06 8.42 -3.19
CA GLN A 63 -12.24 8.59 -2.33
C GLN A 63 -11.90 8.42 -0.84
N PHE A 64 -11.13 7.40 -0.47
CA PHE A 64 -10.74 7.19 0.92
C PHE A 64 -9.81 8.27 1.46
N ILE A 65 -8.97 8.86 0.61
CA ILE A 65 -8.08 9.97 1.00
C ILE A 65 -8.86 11.26 1.28
N LEU A 66 -9.85 11.55 0.43
CA LEU A 66 -10.70 12.75 0.53
C LEU A 66 -11.78 12.60 1.61
N PHE A 67 -12.30 11.38 1.78
CA PHE A 67 -13.47 11.07 2.59
C PHE A 67 -13.19 9.83 3.48
N PRO A 68 -12.46 10.00 4.59
CA PRO A 68 -12.02 8.90 5.45
C PRO A 68 -13.17 8.07 6.03
N GLU A 69 -14.34 8.67 6.25
CA GLU A 69 -15.53 7.99 6.75
C GLU A 69 -15.99 6.86 5.82
N ARG A 70 -15.76 7.02 4.51
CA ARG A 70 -16.06 5.97 3.52
C ARG A 70 -15.12 4.79 3.64
N GLU A 71 -13.88 5.01 4.06
CA GLU A 71 -12.92 3.94 4.32
C GLU A 71 -13.36 3.12 5.53
N VAL A 72 -13.76 3.79 6.63
CA VAL A 72 -14.25 3.16 7.86
C VAL A 72 -15.44 2.25 7.56
N ARG A 73 -16.49 2.80 6.92
CA ARG A 73 -17.68 2.03 6.51
C ARG A 73 -17.32 0.85 5.59
N ASN A 74 -16.37 1.03 4.68
CA ASN A 74 -15.93 -0.04 3.79
C ASN A 74 -15.18 -1.15 4.54
N LYS A 75 -14.38 -0.82 5.56
CA LYS A 75 -13.71 -1.80 6.43
C LYS A 75 -14.72 -2.61 7.23
N GLU A 76 -15.76 -1.98 7.77
CA GLU A 76 -16.84 -2.66 8.49
C GLU A 76 -17.60 -3.65 7.59
N LEU A 77 -18.03 -3.21 6.41
CA LEU A 77 -18.70 -4.08 5.44
C LEU A 77 -17.80 -5.24 5.00
N ALA A 78 -16.50 -4.99 4.82
CA ALA A 78 -15.55 -6.05 4.47
C ALA A 78 -15.39 -7.07 5.60
N ARG A 79 -15.38 -6.64 6.87
CA ARG A 79 -15.36 -7.55 8.04
C ARG A 79 -16.61 -8.40 8.08
N ALA A 80 -17.79 -7.80 7.93
CA ALA A 80 -19.06 -8.52 7.92
C ALA A 80 -19.12 -9.57 6.80
N ARG A 81 -18.76 -9.21 5.56
CA ARG A 81 -18.77 -10.12 4.41
C ARG A 81 -17.76 -11.26 4.51
N ARG A 82 -16.65 -11.06 5.22
CA ARG A 82 -15.59 -12.07 5.38
C ARG A 82 -15.87 -13.05 6.52
N LYS A 83 -16.86 -12.79 7.38
CA LYS A 83 -17.21 -13.65 8.52
C LYS A 83 -17.50 -15.09 8.10
N ASP A 84 -18.13 -15.27 6.94
CA ASP A 84 -18.50 -16.57 6.39
C ASP A 84 -17.34 -17.33 5.71
N GLY A 85 -16.11 -16.78 5.69
CA GLY A 85 -14.93 -17.46 5.12
C GLY A 85 -14.88 -17.60 3.59
N ARG A 86 -15.97 -17.26 2.88
CA ARG A 86 -16.15 -17.45 1.41
C ARG A 86 -15.03 -16.88 0.53
N TYR A 87 -14.27 -15.91 1.03
CA TYR A 87 -13.26 -15.19 0.24
C TYR A 87 -11.81 -15.61 0.51
N TYR A 88 -11.57 -16.64 1.33
CA TYR A 88 -10.22 -17.15 1.57
C TYR A 88 -9.82 -18.21 0.53
N ASN A 89 -8.76 -17.95 -0.22
CA ASN A 89 -8.15 -18.92 -1.13
C ASN A 89 -6.70 -19.19 -0.67
N ARG A 90 -6.46 -20.41 -0.19
CA ARG A 90 -5.15 -20.84 0.36
C ARG A 90 -4.04 -20.77 -0.69
N GLU A 91 -4.30 -21.20 -1.92
CA GLU A 91 -3.30 -21.21 -2.98
C GLU A 91 -2.89 -19.80 -3.40
N LYS A 92 -3.87 -18.90 -3.53
CA LYS A 92 -3.63 -17.48 -3.81
C LYS A 92 -2.79 -16.84 -2.71
N SER A 93 -3.11 -17.15 -1.45
CA SER A 93 -2.32 -16.67 -0.30
C SER A 93 -0.87 -17.16 -0.37
N ARG A 94 -0.67 -18.46 -0.64
CA ARG A 94 0.67 -19.06 -0.80
C ARG A 94 1.47 -18.38 -1.91
N LYS A 95 0.88 -18.21 -3.11
CA LYS A 95 1.52 -17.55 -4.26
C LYS A 95 1.91 -16.10 -3.94
N ASN A 96 0.99 -15.33 -3.37
CA ASN A 96 1.27 -13.94 -2.97
C ASN A 96 2.45 -13.84 -1.98
N MET A 97 2.53 -14.74 -1.01
CA MET A 97 3.64 -14.76 -0.05
C MET A 97 4.96 -15.18 -0.69
N GLN A 98 4.93 -16.11 -1.64
CA GLN A 98 6.10 -16.50 -2.42
C GLN A 98 6.63 -15.32 -3.25
N GLU A 99 5.78 -14.67 -4.04
CA GLU A 99 6.15 -13.49 -4.84
C GLU A 99 6.68 -12.33 -3.98
N TYR A 100 6.11 -12.14 -2.79
CA TYR A 100 6.58 -11.13 -1.86
C TYR A 100 7.98 -11.45 -1.32
N ARG A 101 8.25 -12.72 -0.99
CA ARG A 101 9.57 -13.17 -0.55
C ARG A 101 10.60 -13.08 -1.65
N ASP A 102 10.25 -13.50 -2.86
CA ASP A 102 11.15 -13.45 -4.01
C ASP A 102 11.53 -12.02 -4.34
N TYR A 103 10.59 -11.08 -4.29
CA TYR A 103 10.90 -9.65 -4.40
C TYR A 103 11.85 -9.13 -3.32
N LYS A 104 11.69 -9.57 -2.06
CA LYS A 104 12.61 -9.16 -0.99
C LYS A 104 14.00 -9.76 -1.19
N ARG A 105 14.09 -10.97 -1.74
CA ARG A 105 15.37 -11.58 -2.15
C ARG A 105 16.03 -10.78 -3.27
N THR A 106 15.29 -10.34 -4.29
CA THR A 106 15.87 -9.51 -5.36
C THR A 106 16.37 -8.18 -4.81
N LEU A 107 15.60 -7.49 -3.96
CA LEU A 107 16.04 -6.26 -3.30
C LEU A 107 17.29 -6.46 -2.44
N SER A 108 17.40 -7.58 -1.74
CA SER A 108 18.56 -7.89 -0.91
C SER A 108 19.81 -8.17 -1.75
N LYS A 109 19.67 -8.92 -2.85
CA LYS A 109 20.75 -9.12 -3.84
C LYS A 109 21.21 -7.82 -4.49
N GLU A 110 20.29 -6.90 -4.76
CA GLU A 110 20.57 -5.55 -5.28
C GLU A 110 21.14 -4.59 -4.22
N GLY A 111 21.29 -5.03 -2.95
CA GLY A 111 21.78 -4.20 -1.86
C GLY A 111 20.81 -3.11 -1.38
N LYS A 112 19.56 -3.12 -1.88
CA LYS A 112 18.49 -2.17 -1.55
C LYS A 112 17.72 -2.54 -0.28
N LEU A 113 17.95 -3.75 0.24
CA LEU A 113 17.38 -4.27 1.49
C LEU A 113 18.47 -4.97 2.30
N LYS A 114 18.84 -4.41 3.46
CA LYS A 114 19.93 -4.93 4.30
C LYS A 114 19.46 -5.20 5.74
N PRO A 115 19.87 -6.30 6.38
CA PRO A 115 19.60 -6.51 7.80
C PRO A 115 20.18 -5.35 8.62
N SER A 116 19.52 -4.98 9.72
CA SER A 116 20.12 -4.02 10.65
C SER A 116 21.31 -4.69 11.35
N GLU A 117 22.41 -3.95 11.53
CA GLU A 117 23.70 -4.42 12.09
C GLU A 117 23.58 -5.10 13.48
N ARG A 118 22.44 -4.95 14.17
CA ARG A 118 22.14 -5.58 15.46
C ARG A 118 21.67 -7.04 15.37
N GLU A 119 21.44 -7.58 14.18
CA GLU A 119 20.98 -8.98 13.97
C GLU A 119 22.07 -9.89 13.39
N SER A 120 23.30 -9.39 13.26
CA SER A 120 24.48 -10.10 12.73
C SER A 120 25.43 -10.65 13.81
N SER A 121 24.99 -10.68 15.07
CA SER A 121 25.73 -11.25 16.22
C SER A 121 25.04 -12.48 16.77
#